data_AF-A0A3S2B667-F1
#
_entry.id   AF-A0A3S2B667-F1
#
_cell.length_a   1.000
_cell.length_b   1.000
_cell.length_c   1.000
_cell.angle_alpha   90.00
_cell.angle_beta   90.00
_cell.angle_gamma   90.00
#
_symmetry.space_group_name_H-M   'P 1'
#
loop_
_entity.id
_entity.type
_entity.pdbx_description
1 polymer ?
#
loop_
_entity_poly.entity_id
_entity_poly.type
_entity_poly.pdbx_seq_one_letter_code
_entity_poly.pdbx_strand_id
1 'polypeptide(L)'
;MTARRWQLAHGRHLDLGGKAVVVGILNVTPDSFSDGGQFDAPEKALAQARRMIGEGALVVDVGGESTRPGAAAVSASQEQARILPVIEALAGVNEVLISVDTYRADTAR
;
A
#
# COMPACT_ATOMS: atom_id res chain seq x y z
N MET A 1 -16.25 18.00 -17.33
CA MET A 1 -16.04 16.55 -17.14
C MET A 1 -16.90 16.11 -15.98
N THR A 2 -17.79 15.14 -16.17
CA THR A 2 -18.67 14.63 -15.12
C THR A 2 -17.85 13.78 -14.16
N ALA A 3 -17.84 14.11 -12.87
CA ALA A 3 -17.17 13.28 -11.87
C ALA A 3 -17.87 11.91 -11.77
N ARG A 4 -17.11 10.84 -11.84
CA ARG A 4 -17.60 9.46 -11.65
C ARG A 4 -17.14 8.97 -10.28
N ARG A 5 -18.08 8.58 -9.44
CA ARG A 5 -17.77 7.93 -8.17
C ARG A 5 -17.51 6.44 -8.37
N TRP A 6 -16.29 6.00 -8.07
CA TRP A 6 -15.93 4.58 -8.03
C TRP A 6 -16.09 4.05 -6.60
N GLN A 7 -16.98 3.08 -6.41
CA GLN A 7 -17.18 2.42 -5.12
C GLN A 7 -16.03 1.44 -4.85
N LEU A 8 -15.51 1.49 -3.63
CA LEU A 8 -14.42 0.65 -3.13
C LEU A 8 -14.91 -0.21 -1.96
N ALA A 9 -14.02 -1.04 -1.41
CA ALA A 9 -14.31 -1.83 -0.22
C ALA A 9 -14.63 -0.95 1.00
N HIS A 10 -15.28 -1.54 2.00
CA HIS A 10 -15.58 -0.91 3.30
C HIS A 10 -16.39 0.40 3.18
N GLY A 11 -17.25 0.53 2.17
CA GLY A 11 -18.08 1.71 1.93
C GLY A 11 -17.29 2.96 1.51
N ARG A 12 -16.01 2.81 1.15
CA ARG A 12 -15.17 3.91 0.67
C ARG A 12 -15.40 4.15 -0.81
N HIS A 13 -14.97 5.30 -1.31
CA HIS A 13 -15.10 5.64 -2.72
C HIS A 13 -13.96 6.57 -3.18
N LEU A 14 -13.80 6.64 -4.49
CA LEU A 14 -12.87 7.54 -5.16
C LEU A 14 -13.63 8.31 -6.25
N ASP A 15 -13.55 9.64 -6.23
CA ASP A 15 -14.18 10.48 -7.24
C ASP A 15 -13.19 10.73 -8.39
N LEU A 16 -13.48 10.17 -9.57
CA LEU A 16 -12.65 10.22 -10.77
C LEU A 16 -13.12 11.29 -11.75
N GLY A 17 -12.18 11.89 -12.49
CA GLY A 17 -12.44 12.73 -13.65
C GLY A 17 -12.14 14.21 -13.45
N GLY A 18 -12.65 14.83 -12.38
CA GLY A 18 -12.45 16.26 -12.11
C GLY A 18 -11.00 16.64 -11.81
N LYS A 19 -10.22 15.70 -11.28
CA LYS A 19 -8.77 15.79 -11.03
C LYS A 19 -8.14 14.42 -11.20
N ALA A 20 -6.83 14.39 -11.47
CA ALA A 20 -6.05 13.15 -11.40
C ALA A 20 -5.97 12.69 -9.94
N VAL A 21 -6.04 11.37 -9.73
CA VAL A 21 -5.82 10.74 -8.44
C VAL A 21 -4.37 10.29 -8.38
N VAL A 22 -3.65 10.75 -7.37
CA VAL A 22 -2.28 10.33 -7.12
C VAL A 22 -2.30 9.09 -6.21
N VAL A 23 -1.57 8.07 -6.65
CA VAL A 23 -1.36 6.81 -5.91
C VAL A 23 0.10 6.77 -5.48
N GLY A 24 0.34 6.72 -4.17
CA GLY A 24 1.66 6.57 -3.58
C GLY A 24 2.05 5.10 -3.49
N ILE A 25 3.23 4.73 -4.01
CA ILE A 25 3.70 3.35 -4.02
C ILE A 25 4.51 3.08 -2.73
N LEU A 26 4.09 2.08 -1.97
CA LEU A 26 4.72 1.63 -0.74
C LEU A 26 5.22 0.20 -0.87
N ASN A 27 6.50 0.05 -1.23
CA ASN A 27 7.14 -1.26 -1.35
C ASN A 27 7.60 -1.76 0.03
N VAL A 28 7.00 -2.85 0.51
CA VAL A 28 7.33 -3.52 1.77
C VAL A 28 8.20 -4.74 1.52
N THR A 29 9.43 -4.47 1.07
CA THR A 29 10.45 -5.50 0.84
C THR A 29 11.62 -5.33 1.82
N PRO A 30 12.35 -6.39 2.16
CA PRO A 30 13.49 -6.32 3.08
C PRO A 30 14.53 -5.25 2.65
N ASP A 31 14.75 -5.14 1.34
CA ASP A 31 15.71 -4.21 0.74
C ASP A 31 15.24 -2.74 0.79
N SER A 32 13.94 -2.50 1.06
CA SER A 32 13.36 -1.15 1.15
C SER A 32 13.51 -0.53 2.55
N PHE A 33 13.85 -1.34 3.56
CA PHE A 33 13.90 -0.92 4.97
C PHE A 33 15.17 -1.39 5.70
N SER A 34 16.22 -1.74 4.96
CA SER A 34 17.41 -2.46 5.43
C SER A 34 18.31 -1.76 6.46
N ASP A 35 17.97 -0.56 6.94
CA ASP A 35 18.77 0.16 7.94
C ASP A 35 18.51 -0.27 9.40
N GLY A 36 17.81 -1.39 9.62
CA GLY A 36 17.68 -2.02 10.94
C GLY A 36 16.24 -2.35 11.32
N GLY A 37 16.04 -3.57 11.85
CA GLY A 37 14.87 -3.97 12.64
C GLY A 37 13.65 -4.52 11.88
N GLN A 38 13.29 -5.79 12.15
CA GLN A 38 11.95 -6.35 11.87
C GLN A 38 10.81 -5.57 12.56
N PHE A 39 11.15 -4.72 13.54
CA PHE A 39 10.23 -3.85 14.28
C PHE A 39 10.08 -2.44 13.68
N ASP A 40 11.04 -1.98 12.84
CA ASP A 40 10.99 -0.64 12.24
C ASP A 40 10.13 -0.60 10.96
N ALA A 41 9.85 -1.75 10.36
CA ALA A 41 9.19 -1.81 9.06
C ALA A 41 7.78 -1.17 9.05
N PRO A 42 6.89 -1.40 10.03
CA PRO A 42 5.59 -0.73 10.07
C PRO A 42 5.70 0.77 10.30
N GLU A 43 6.62 1.21 11.17
CA GLU A 43 6.78 2.62 11.54
C GLU A 43 7.37 3.44 10.40
N LYS A 44 8.41 2.92 9.73
CA LYS A 44 8.99 3.52 8.51
C LYS A 44 7.97 3.54 7.38
N ALA A 45 7.21 2.45 7.20
CA ALA A 45 6.15 2.39 6.20
C ALA A 45 5.04 3.42 6.47
N LEU A 46 4.63 3.58 7.73
CA LEU A 46 3.68 4.62 8.16
C LEU A 46 4.22 6.03 7.93
N ALA A 47 5.48 6.30 8.27
CA ALA A 47 6.11 7.60 8.04
C ALA A 47 6.16 7.94 6.56
N GLN A 48 6.53 6.97 5.72
CA GLN A 48 6.55 7.11 4.27
C GLN A 48 5.14 7.31 3.70
N ALA A 49 4.14 6.58 4.19
CA ALA A 49 2.74 6.78 3.80
C ALA A 49 2.24 8.19 4.16
N ARG A 50 2.51 8.67 5.39
CA ARG A 50 2.20 10.03 5.82
C ARG A 50 2.87 11.08 4.94
N ARG A 51 4.12 10.87 4.55
CA ARG A 51 4.82 11.76 3.60
C ARG A 51 4.09 11.80 2.25
N MET A 52 3.74 10.65 1.69
CA MET A 52 3.02 10.59 0.41
C MET A 52 1.66 11.28 0.47
N ILE A 53 0.93 11.12 1.58
CA ILE A 53 -0.34 11.82 1.82
C ILE A 53 -0.12 13.33 1.88
N GLY A 54 0.91 13.80 2.61
CA GLY A 54 1.30 15.21 2.66
C GLY A 54 1.69 15.80 1.30
N GLU A 55 2.19 14.96 0.40
CA GLU A 55 2.53 15.31 -1.00
C GLU A 55 1.32 15.22 -1.97
N GLY A 56 0.15 14.81 -1.47
CA GLY A 56 -1.11 14.80 -2.22
C GLY A 56 -1.58 13.42 -2.71
N ALA A 57 -0.97 12.34 -2.25
CA ALA A 57 -1.46 10.99 -2.52
C ALA A 57 -2.82 10.76 -1.82
N LEU A 58 -3.80 10.27 -2.58
CA LEU A 58 -5.12 9.89 -2.05
C LEU A 58 -5.24 8.39 -1.78
N VAL A 59 -4.40 7.60 -2.44
CA VAL A 59 -4.31 6.15 -2.31
C VAL A 59 -2.87 5.80 -2.00
N VAL A 60 -2.66 4.84 -1.10
CA VAL A 60 -1.38 4.17 -0.89
C VAL A 60 -1.51 2.74 -1.39
N ASP A 61 -0.64 2.36 -2.32
CA ASP A 61 -0.58 1.03 -2.92
C ASP A 61 0.55 0.24 -2.27
N VAL A 62 0.19 -0.81 -1.54
CA VAL A 62 1.09 -1.57 -0.66
C VAL A 62 1.46 -2.89 -1.33
N GLY A 63 2.74 -3.07 -1.67
CA GLY A 63 3.24 -4.28 -2.31
C GLY A 63 4.31 -4.98 -1.47
N GLY A 64 4.17 -6.29 -1.25
CA GLY A 64 5.12 -7.09 -0.47
C GLY A 64 6.16 -7.84 -1.30
N GLU A 65 5.98 -7.88 -2.62
CA GLU A 65 6.81 -8.58 -3.59
C GLU A 65 7.56 -7.57 -4.48
N SER A 66 8.84 -7.83 -4.73
CA SER A 66 9.61 -7.04 -5.69
C SER A 66 9.29 -7.52 -7.10
N THR A 67 8.87 -6.60 -7.97
CA THR A 67 8.65 -6.86 -9.41
C THR A 67 9.91 -6.63 -10.26
N ARG A 68 11.07 -6.42 -9.63
CA ARG A 68 12.33 -6.18 -10.34
C ARG A 68 12.81 -7.45 -11.07
N PRO A 69 13.46 -7.32 -12.24
CA PRO A 69 14.05 -8.47 -12.93
C PRO A 69 15.00 -9.24 -12.03
N GLY A 70 14.80 -10.57 -11.91
CA GLY A 70 15.63 -11.45 -11.09
C GLY A 70 15.26 -11.52 -9.60
N ALA A 71 14.19 -10.84 -9.16
CA ALA A 71 13.67 -11.01 -7.81
C ALA A 71 13.18 -12.45 -7.58
N ALA A 72 13.48 -13.01 -6.40
CA ALA A 72 12.95 -14.31 -6.01
C ALA A 72 11.44 -14.19 -5.77
N ALA A 73 10.68 -15.11 -6.35
CA ALA A 73 9.25 -15.20 -6.09
C ALA A 73 9.00 -15.43 -4.60
N VAL A 74 8.04 -14.72 -4.01
CA VAL A 74 7.64 -14.91 -2.62
C VAL A 74 6.32 -15.66 -2.55
N SER A 75 6.18 -16.59 -1.61
CA SER A 75 4.90 -17.24 -1.33
C SER A 75 3.86 -16.23 -0.80
N ALA A 76 2.56 -16.54 -0.92
CA ALA A 76 1.49 -15.71 -0.37
C ALA A 76 1.69 -15.44 1.12
N SER A 77 2.06 -16.45 1.91
CA SER A 77 2.33 -16.29 3.34
C SER A 77 3.51 -15.36 3.63
N GLN A 78 4.56 -15.37 2.81
CA GLN A 78 5.69 -14.46 2.96
C GLN A 78 5.33 -13.02 2.59
N GLU A 79 4.52 -12.84 1.55
CA GLU A 79 3.98 -11.54 1.17
C GLU A 79 3.05 -10.98 2.25
N GLN A 80 2.08 -11.77 2.72
CA GLN A 80 1.17 -11.43 3.81
C GLN A 80 1.93 -11.05 5.09
N ALA A 81 2.95 -11.81 5.49
CA ALA A 81 3.77 -11.50 6.66
C ALA A 81 4.49 -10.14 6.56
N ARG A 82 4.71 -9.62 5.33
CA ARG A 82 5.28 -8.29 5.11
C ARG A 82 4.21 -7.21 5.14
N ILE A 83 3.11 -7.40 4.42
CA ILE A 83 2.14 -6.33 4.17
C ILE A 83 1.09 -6.18 5.27
N LEU A 84 0.66 -7.27 5.92
CA LEU A 84 -0.46 -7.22 6.87
C LEU A 84 -0.19 -6.27 8.06
N PRO A 85 0.99 -6.31 8.72
CA PRO A 85 1.27 -5.36 9.81
C PRO A 85 1.24 -3.89 9.35
N VAL A 86 1.66 -3.62 8.11
CA VAL A 86 1.63 -2.28 7.51
C VAL A 86 0.20 -1.85 7.21
N ILE A 87 -0.61 -2.74 6.62
CA ILE A 87 -2.02 -2.48 6.31
C ILE A 87 -2.82 -2.23 7.59
N GLU A 88 -2.63 -3.06 8.63
CA GLU A 88 -3.27 -2.88 9.94
C GLU A 88 -2.93 -1.53 10.54
N ALA A 89 -1.66 -1.16 10.53
CA ALA A 89 -1.18 0.11 11.03
C ALA A 89 -1.78 1.31 10.26
N LEU A 90 -1.83 1.25 8.92
CA LEU A 90 -2.40 2.29 8.07
C LEU A 90 -3.93 2.40 8.24
N ALA A 91 -4.62 1.27 8.37
CA ALA A 91 -6.06 1.24 8.56
C ALA A 91 -6.48 1.95 9.85
N GLY A 92 -5.67 1.86 10.92
CA GLY A 92 -5.91 2.54 12.20
C GLY A 92 -5.88 4.07 12.14
N VAL A 93 -5.22 4.67 11.15
CA VAL A 93 -5.08 6.14 11.02
C VAL A 93 -6.24 6.78 10.24
N ASN A 94 -6.98 5.99 9.45
CA ASN A 94 -8.17 6.39 8.67
C ASN A 94 -8.04 7.64 7.75
N GLU A 95 -6.82 8.02 7.37
CA GLU A 95 -6.57 9.21 6.52
C GLU A 95 -6.46 8.90 5.02
N VAL A 96 -6.36 7.62 4.62
CA VAL A 96 -6.02 7.25 3.24
C VAL A 96 -6.71 5.99 2.76
N LEU A 97 -6.96 5.91 1.45
CA LEU A 97 -7.37 4.68 0.77
C LEU A 97 -6.17 3.73 0.65
N ILE A 98 -6.39 2.45 0.94
CA ILE A 98 -5.34 1.44 0.85
C ILE A 98 -5.68 0.53 -0.34
N SER A 99 -4.72 0.38 -1.24
CA SER A 99 -4.68 -0.63 -2.28
C SER A 99 -3.62 -1.67 -1.94
N VAL A 100 -3.86 -2.91 -2.34
CA VAL A 100 -2.90 -4.01 -2.17
C VAL A 100 -2.39 -4.40 -3.55
N ASP A 101 -1.10 -4.17 -3.81
CA ASP A 101 -0.43 -4.59 -5.03
C ASP A 101 -0.04 -6.06 -4.91
N THR A 102 -0.96 -6.93 -5.33
CA THR A 102 -0.72 -8.37 -5.36
C THR A 102 -1.48 -9.01 -6.52
N TYR A 103 -0.87 -10.02 -7.14
CA TYR A 103 -1.56 -10.92 -8.07
C TYR A 103 -2.02 -12.22 -7.39
N ARG A 104 -1.73 -12.40 -6.09
CA ARG A 104 -2.05 -13.61 -5.36
C ARG A 104 -3.44 -13.51 -4.76
N ALA A 105 -4.35 -14.37 -5.22
CA ALA A 105 -5.72 -14.42 -4.72
C ALA A 105 -5.81 -14.62 -3.20
N ASP A 106 -4.89 -15.42 -2.63
CA ASP A 106 -4.84 -15.66 -1.19
C ASP A 106 -4.38 -14.43 -0.39
N THR A 107 -3.51 -13.58 -0.97
CA THR A 107 -3.10 -12.31 -0.36
C THR A 107 -4.21 -11.25 -0.49
N ALA A 108 -4.96 -11.26 -1.59
CA ALA A 108 -6.02 -10.29 -1.87
C ALA A 108 -7.33 -10.51 -1.07
N ARG A 109 -7.46 -11.64 -0.38
CA ARG A 109 -8.65 -12.00 0.40
C ARG A 109 -8.60 -11.40 1.80
#